data_AF-A0A9E2JFX1-F1
#
_entry.id   AF-A0A9E2JFX1-F1
#
_cell.length_a   1.000
_cell.length_b   1.000
_cell.length_c   1.000
_cell.angle_alpha   90.00
_cell.angle_beta   90.00
_cell.angle_gamma   90.00
#
_symmetry.space_group_name_H-M   'P 1'
#
loop_
_entity.id
_entity.type
_entity.pdbx_description
1 polymer ?
#
loop_
_entity_poly.entity_id
_entity_poly.type
_entity_poly.pdbx_seq_one_letter_code
_entity_poly.pdbx_strand_id
1 'polypeptide(L)'
;MLDKVLDQIAERIISLDEASLTQLLAKYKKQMEEFQPTREWEKSVIIFFLINAVRVKNSIFNENIMKGKAKKPKSERTNPFKLIKS
;
A
#
# COMPACT_ATOMS: atom_id res chain seq x y z
N MET A 1 -12.02 8.82 14.88
CA MET A 1 -11.95 9.82 13.78
C MET A 1 -10.63 9.73 13.03
N LEU A 2 -9.48 9.74 13.73
CA LEU A 2 -8.16 9.57 13.12
C LEU A 2 -7.99 8.22 12.41
N ASP A 3 -8.48 7.12 12.99
CA ASP A 3 -8.38 5.80 12.36
C ASP A 3 -9.05 5.76 10.99
N LYS A 4 -10.20 6.42 10.83
CA LYS A 4 -10.91 6.52 9.55
C LYS A 4 -10.11 7.30 8.51
N VAL A 5 -9.36 8.32 8.93
CA VAL A 5 -8.48 9.09 8.03
C VAL A 5 -7.30 8.22 7.60
N LEU A 6 -6.67 7.52 8.54
CA LEU A 6 -5.56 6.62 8.25
C LEU A 6 -5.98 5.46 7.35
N ASP A 7 -7.17 4.89 7.58
CA ASP A 7 -7.80 3.87 6.74
C ASP A 7 -8.01 4.37 5.31
N GLN A 8 -8.59 5.56 5.13
CA GLN A 8 -8.75 6.18 3.81
C GLN A 8 -7.41 6.47 3.10
N ILE A 9 -6.38 6.84 3.85
CA ILE A 9 -5.03 7.03 3.32
C ILE A 9 -4.44 5.68 2.88
N ALA A 10 -4.59 4.64 3.70
CA ALA A 10 -4.09 3.29 3.40
C ALA A 10 -4.74 2.73 2.14
N GLU A 11 -6.07 2.82 2.00
CA GLU A 11 -6.80 2.38 0.80
C GLU A 11 -6.30 3.08 -0.47
N ARG A 12 -6.10 4.40 -0.41
CA ARG A 12 -5.53 5.15 -1.53
C ARG A 12 -4.13 4.67 -1.88
N ILE A 13 -3.28 4.43 -0.88
CA ILE A 13 -1.89 4.02 -1.09
C ILE A 13 -1.80 2.59 -1.64
N ILE A 14 -2.65 1.68 -1.16
CA ILE A 14 -2.69 0.29 -1.62
C ILE A 14 -2.99 0.19 -3.12
N SER A 15 -3.79 1.12 -3.66
CA SER A 15 -4.12 1.17 -5.09
C SER A 15 -2.97 1.65 -6.00
N LEU A 16 -1.86 2.16 -5.44
CA LEU A 16 -0.74 2.69 -6.22
C LEU A 16 0.24 1.58 -6.62
N ASP A 17 0.81 1.72 -7.81
CA ASP A 17 1.83 0.81 -8.34
C ASP A 17 3.20 1.02 -7.66
N GLU A 18 3.83 -0.08 -7.23
CA GLU A 18 5.10 -0.05 -6.51
C GLU A 18 6.26 0.47 -7.38
N ALA A 19 6.30 0.11 -8.66
CA ALA A 19 7.38 0.53 -9.55
C ALA A 19 7.37 2.05 -9.72
N SER A 20 6.18 2.62 -9.90
CA SER A 20 5.95 4.06 -10.00
C SER A 20 6.35 4.80 -8.71
N LEU A 21 5.96 4.26 -7.54
CA LEU A 21 6.35 4.84 -6.24
C LEU A 21 7.86 4.78 -5.98
N THR A 22 8.50 3.69 -6.39
CA THR A 22 9.94 3.49 -6.19
C THR A 22 10.78 4.50 -6.96
N GLN A 23 10.32 4.96 -8.13
CA GLN A 23 10.99 6.03 -8.89
C GLN A 23 11.03 7.36 -8.12
N LEU A 24 10.05 7.63 -7.25
CA LEU A 24 9.99 8.85 -6.44
C LEU A 24 10.84 8.75 -5.16
N LEU A 25 11.24 7.55 -4.75
CA LEU A 25 11.94 7.32 -3.49
C LEU A 25 13.22 8.13 -3.38
N ALA A 26 14.04 8.17 -4.43
CA ALA A 26 15.32 8.90 -4.42
C ALA A 26 15.12 10.41 -4.22
N LYS A 27 14.08 10.97 -4.83
CA LYS A 27 13.71 12.38 -4.68
C LYS A 27 13.35 12.70 -3.22
N TYR A 28 12.42 11.95 -2.65
CA TYR A 28 11.95 12.20 -1.29
C TYR A 28 13.00 11.86 -0.23
N LYS A 29 13.87 10.87 -0.49
CA LYS A 29 15.04 10.59 0.34
C LYS A 29 15.96 11.81 0.45
N LYS A 30 16.36 12.39 -0.69
CA LYS A 30 17.19 13.60 -0.69
C LYS A 30 16.52 14.75 0.05
N GLN A 31 15.22 14.98 -0.21
CA GLN A 31 14.48 16.07 0.42
C GLN A 31 14.33 15.91 1.93
N MET A 32 14.21 14.69 2.45
CA MET A 32 14.13 14.47 3.90
C MET A 32 15.50 14.56 4.60
N GLU A 33 16.59 14.21 3.93
CA GLU A 33 17.96 14.26 4.48
C GLU A 33 18.43 15.71 4.73
N GLU A 34 17.96 16.65 3.91
CA GLU A 34 18.21 18.09 4.06
C GLU A 34 17.17 18.71 4.99
N PHE A 35 17.41 18.67 6.31
CA PHE A 35 16.47 19.22 7.30
C PHE A 35 16.12 20.70 7.03
N GLN A 36 14.83 20.97 6.96
CA GLN A 36 14.25 22.30 6.90
C GLN A 36 13.00 22.33 7.80
N PRO A 37 12.80 23.35 8.66
CA PRO A 37 11.60 23.45 9.49
C PRO A 37 10.42 23.98 8.67
N THR A 38 10.09 23.29 7.58
CA THR A 38 9.04 23.67 6.63
C THR A 38 8.02 22.56 6.44
N ARG A 39 6.82 22.94 6.05
CA ARG A 39 5.74 21.99 5.77
C ARG A 39 6.08 21.06 4.61
N GLU A 40 6.87 21.54 3.65
CA GLU A 40 7.34 20.79 2.49
C GLU A 40 8.31 19.69 2.91
N TRP A 41 9.18 19.97 3.89
CA TRP A 41 10.08 18.97 4.46
C TRP A 41 9.29 17.90 5.22
N GLU A 42 8.37 18.30 6.10
CA GLU A 42 7.49 17.35 6.82
C GLU A 42 6.73 16.43 5.83
N LYS A 43 6.19 17.01 4.75
CA LYS A 43 5.54 16.23 3.67
C LYS A 43 6.52 15.28 3.00
N SER A 44 7.75 15.70 2.74
CA SER A 44 8.77 14.87 2.08
C SER A 44 9.13 13.65 2.94
N VAL A 45 9.26 13.86 4.25
CA VAL A 45 9.49 12.78 5.23
C VAL A 45 8.30 11.80 5.22
N ILE A 46 7.07 12.31 5.34
CA ILE A 46 5.87 11.46 5.33
C ILE A 46 5.78 10.66 4.03
N ILE A 47 5.94 11.30 2.87
CA ILE A 47 5.86 10.63 1.57
C ILE A 47 6.94 9.56 1.43
N PHE A 48 8.18 9.84 1.88
CA PHE A 48 9.25 8.83 1.91
C PHE A 48 8.83 7.59 2.71
N PHE A 49 8.25 7.76 3.90
CA PHE A 49 7.80 6.64 4.72
C PHE A 49 6.59 5.91 4.11
N LEU A 50 5.67 6.60 3.44
CA LEU A 50 4.57 5.96 2.73
C LEU A 50 5.06 5.07 1.57
N ILE A 51 6.05 5.54 0.79
CA ILE A 51 6.67 4.72 -0.27
C ILE A 51 7.34 3.48 0.33
N ASN A 52 8.10 3.64 1.41
CA ASN A 52 8.74 2.50 2.08
C ASN A 52 7.72 1.54 2.68
N ALA A 53 6.61 2.02 3.22
CA ALA A 53 5.53 1.17 3.72
C ALA A 53 4.99 0.25 2.62
N VAL A 54 4.79 0.76 1.40
CA VAL A 54 4.37 -0.06 0.24
C VAL A 54 5.41 -1.12 -0.10
N ARG A 55 6.68 -0.73 -0.24
CA ARG A 55 7.78 -1.65 -0.58
C ARG A 55 7.94 -2.76 0.46
N VAL A 56 7.92 -2.40 1.75
CA VAL A 56 8.02 -3.36 2.85
C VAL A 56 6.79 -4.28 2.87
N LYS A 57 5.58 -3.75 2.74
CA LYS A 57 4.35 -4.55 2.67
C LYS A 57 4.39 -5.54 1.50
N ASN A 58 4.83 -5.11 0.33
CA ASN A 58 4.97 -5.98 -0.85
C ASN A 58 6.05 -7.04 -0.67
N SER A 59 7.20 -6.70 -0.07
CA SER A 59 8.25 -7.66 0.28
C SER A 59 7.73 -8.74 1.24
N ILE A 60 7.04 -8.35 2.31
CA ILE A 60 6.40 -9.27 3.27
C ILE A 60 5.35 -10.14 2.58
N PHE A 61 4.52 -9.55 1.71
CA PHE A 61 3.51 -10.30 0.97
C PHE A 61 4.15 -11.37 0.08
N ASN A 62 5.13 -10.97 -0.74
CA ASN A 62 5.84 -11.87 -1.65
C ASN A 62 6.53 -13.01 -0.89
N GLU A 63 7.16 -12.71 0.24
CA GLU A 63 7.78 -13.73 1.10
C GLU A 63 6.75 -14.76 1.62
N ASN A 64 5.57 -14.30 2.07
CA ASN A 64 4.51 -15.20 2.53
C ASN A 64 3.90 -16.03 1.40
N ILE A 65 3.79 -15.48 0.19
CA ILE A 65 3.38 -16.21 -1.02
C ILE A 65 4.40 -17.31 -1.33
N MET A 66 5.70 -16.99 -1.35
CA MET A 66 6.78 -17.95 -1.61
C MET A 66 6.81 -19.09 -0.57
N LYS A 67 6.52 -18.78 0.69
CA LYS A 67 6.41 -19.77 1.78
C LYS A 67 5.13 -20.63 1.71
N GLY A 68 4.29 -20.47 0.68
CA GLY A 68 3.06 -21.23 0.51
C GLY A 68 1.97 -20.91 1.54
N LYS A 69 2.11 -19.81 2.30
CA LYS A 69 1.12 -19.40 3.32
C LYS A 69 -0.15 -18.79 2.71
N ALA A 70 -0.13 -18.51 1.41
CA ALA A 70 -1.28 -18.05 0.69
C ALA A 70 -2.28 -19.21 0.48
N LYS A 71 -3.12 -19.46 1.50
CA LYS A 71 -4.43 -20.06 1.24
C LYS A 71 -5.13 -19.11 0.28
N LYS A 72 -5.37 -19.54 -0.97
CA LYS A 72 -6.13 -18.76 -1.96
C LYS A 72 -7.34 -18.14 -1.26
N PRO A 73 -7.63 -16.83 -1.42
CA PRO A 73 -8.86 -16.28 -0.90
C PRO A 73 -9.99 -17.17 -1.43
N LYS A 74 -10.87 -17.63 -0.53
CA LYS A 74 -12.08 -18.35 -0.94
C LYS A 74 -12.81 -17.38 -1.86
N SER A 75 -12.69 -17.58 -3.18
CA SER A 75 -13.66 -16.99 -4.09
C SER A 75 -15.00 -17.51 -3.60
N GLU A 76 -15.88 -16.61 -3.20
CA GLU A 76 -17.28 -16.95 -3.05
C GLU A 76 -17.70 -17.53 -4.40
N ARG A 77 -17.85 -18.85 -4.44
CA ARG A 77 -18.48 -19.52 -5.57
C ARG A 77 -19.93 -19.07 -5.56
N THR A 78 -20.23 -17.99 -6.26
CA THR A 78 -21.60 -17.64 -6.60
C THR A 78 -22.13 -18.82 -7.41
N ASN A 79 -22.95 -19.67 -6.76
CA ASN A 79 -23.56 -20.82 -7.40
C ASN A 79 -24.49 -20.29 -8.52
N PRO A 80 -24.20 -20.56 -9.81
CA PRO A 80 -25.00 -20.03 -10.92
C PRO A 80 -26.41 -20.62 -10.98
N PHE A 81 -26.74 -21.60 -10.14
CA PHE A 81 -28.01 -22.32 -10.14
C PHE A 81 -29.09 -21.73 -9.21
N LYS A 82 -28.85 -20.59 -8.55
CA LYS A 82 -29.89 -19.95 -7.70
C LYS A 82 -30.92 -19.10 -8.46
N LEU A 83 -30.81 -18.98 -9.79
CA LEU A 83 -31.67 -18.11 -10.62
C LEU A 83 -32.79 -18.83 -11.38
N ILE A 84 -33.02 -20.13 -11.16
CA ILE A 84 -34.11 -20.86 -11.84
C ILE A 84 -34.98 -21.55 -10.80
N LYS A 85 -35.82 -20.75 -10.13
CA LYS A 85 -37.11 -21.20 -9.59
C LYS A 85 -38.09 -20.04 -9.72
N SER A 86 -38.76 -20.01 -10.87
CA SER A 86 -40.06 -19.37 -11.09
C SER A 86 -41.06 -20.46 -11.42
#